data_AF-A0A3D1ZBA1-F1
#
_entry.id   AF-A0A3D1ZBA1-F1
#
_cell.length_a   1.000
_cell.length_b   1.000
_cell.length_c   1.000
_cell.angle_alpha   90.00
_cell.angle_beta   90.00
_cell.angle_gamma   90.00
#
_symmetry.space_group_name_H-M   'P 1'
#
loop_
_entity.id
_entity.type
_entity.pdbx_description
1 polymer ?
#
loop_
_entity_poly.entity_id
_entity_poly.type
_entity_poly.pdbx_seq_one_letter_code
_entity_poly.pdbx_strand_id
1 'polypeptide(L)'
;DQFHMIVDMSNPEKPEEAGRWWLPGTRVGDSEAAPERQAIDTGFRLHNVNVYPDHPDRAYMGYIDGGAIIVDISDLSNPSMLSRVDYHPPFPGFTHTALPLFDRDLMVVSDESVRE
;
A
#
# COMPACT_ATOMS: atom_id res chain seq x y z
N ASP A 1 -0.45 -11.99 5.26
CA ASP A 1 -0.61 -10.72 4.53
C ASP A 1 -1.67 -9.86 5.20
N GLN A 2 -1.54 -8.54 5.08
CA GLN A 2 -2.47 -7.54 5.65
C GLN A 2 -2.84 -6.55 4.55
N PHE A 3 -4.07 -6.07 4.56
CA PHE A 3 -4.63 -5.25 3.49
C PHE A 3 -4.94 -3.82 3.96
N HIS A 4 -5.12 -2.90 3.01
CA HIS A 4 -5.60 -1.55 3.26
C HIS A 4 -7.11 -1.53 3.47
N MET A 5 -7.58 -0.93 4.57
CA MET A 5 -9.00 -0.74 4.86
C MET A 5 -9.27 0.74 5.04
N ILE A 6 -10.31 1.23 4.38
CA ILE A 6 -10.82 2.59 4.49
C ILE A 6 -12.05 2.53 5.39
N VAL A 7 -12.05 3.34 6.44
CA VAL A 7 -13.14 3.40 7.43
C VAL A 7 -13.77 4.78 7.36
N ASP A 8 -15.08 4.82 7.13
CA ASP A 8 -15.87 6.03 7.29
C ASP A 8 -16.02 6.34 8.79
N MET A 9 -15.52 7.51 9.17
CA MET A 9 -15.55 8.05 10.53
C MET A 9 -16.51 9.24 10.65
N SER A 10 -17.40 9.45 9.69
CA SER A 10 -18.43 10.50 9.71
C SER A 10 -19.31 10.44 10.97
N ASN A 11 -19.55 9.22 11.48
CA ASN A 11 -20.06 8.97 12.82
C ASN A 11 -19.02 8.19 13.66
N PRO A 12 -18.27 8.86 14.56
CA PRO A 12 -17.25 8.20 15.39
C PRO A 12 -17.80 7.14 16.35
N GLU A 13 -19.08 7.20 16.72
CA GLU A 13 -19.73 6.17 17.56
C GLU A 13 -20.09 4.91 16.76
N LYS A 14 -20.11 5.01 15.42
CA LYS A 14 -20.42 3.91 14.51
C LYS A 14 -19.52 3.94 13.27
N PRO A 15 -18.23 3.57 13.42
CA PRO A 15 -17.33 3.43 12.28
C PRO A 15 -17.86 2.36 11.32
N GLU A 16 -17.86 2.68 10.02
CA GLU A 16 -18.29 1.76 8.97
C GLU A 16 -17.18 1.58 7.95
N GLU A 17 -17.07 0.39 7.37
CA GLU A 17 -16.10 0.17 6.32
C GLU A 17 -16.58 0.83 5.02
N ALA A 18 -15.78 1.73 4.48
CA ALA A 18 -16.04 2.38 3.20
C ALA A 18 -15.52 1.55 2.02
N GLY A 19 -14.40 0.84 2.22
CA GLY A 19 -13.82 -0.06 1.24
C GLY A 19 -12.49 -0.63 1.70
N ARG A 20 -11.89 -1.47 0.85
CA ARG A 20 -10.61 -2.12 1.13
C ARG A 20 -9.87 -2.47 -0.15
N TRP A 21 -8.56 -2.64 -0.04
CA TRP A 21 -7.70 -3.08 -1.12
C TRP A 21 -6.55 -3.94 -0.60
N TRP A 22 -6.17 -4.97 -1.34
CA TRP A 22 -5.04 -5.85 -1.03
C TRP A 22 -4.16 -6.01 -2.27
N LEU A 23 -2.90 -6.35 -2.06
CA LEU A 23 -2.01 -6.69 -3.17
C LEU A 23 -2.57 -7.91 -3.93
N PRO A 24 -2.81 -7.83 -5.26
CA PRO A 24 -3.41 -8.93 -6.01
C PRO A 24 -2.66 -10.25 -5.84
N GLY A 25 -3.41 -11.35 -5.66
CA GLY A 25 -2.88 -12.69 -5.43
C GLY A 25 -2.61 -13.02 -3.95
N THR A 26 -2.78 -12.07 -3.03
CA THR A 26 -2.58 -12.29 -1.59
C THR A 26 -3.85 -12.69 -0.84
N ARG A 27 -5.04 -12.44 -1.41
CA ARG A 27 -6.31 -12.85 -0.79
C ARG A 27 -6.69 -14.26 -1.26
N VAL A 28 -7.21 -15.05 -0.32
CA VAL A 28 -7.81 -16.36 -0.63
C VAL A 28 -8.94 -16.19 -1.64
N GLY A 29 -8.79 -16.84 -2.80
CA GLY A 29 -9.77 -16.79 -3.89
C GLY A 29 -9.49 -15.73 -4.97
N ASP A 30 -8.38 -15.00 -4.88
CA ASP A 30 -7.91 -14.17 -5.99
C ASP A 30 -7.67 -15.02 -7.24
N SER A 31 -7.92 -14.43 -8.41
CA SER A 31 -7.66 -15.07 -9.71
C SER A 31 -6.19 -14.96 -10.13
N GLU A 32 -5.53 -13.94 -9.59
CA GLU A 32 -4.14 -13.61 -9.77
C GLU A 32 -3.25 -14.60 -9.04
N ALA A 33 -2.10 -14.92 -9.63
CA ALA A 33 -1.12 -15.78 -8.98
C ALA A 33 -0.57 -15.09 -7.72
N ALA A 34 -0.29 -15.89 -6.69
CA ALA A 34 0.38 -15.38 -5.50
C ALA A 34 1.74 -14.78 -5.87
N PRO A 35 2.07 -13.56 -5.39
CA PRO A 35 3.38 -12.97 -5.62
C PRO A 35 4.48 -13.82 -4.98
N GLU A 36 5.68 -13.79 -5.57
CA GLU A 36 6.85 -14.52 -5.07
C GLU A 36 7.23 -14.02 -3.68
N ARG A 37 7.44 -14.95 -2.74
CA ARG A 37 7.83 -14.60 -1.37
C ARG A 37 9.28 -14.17 -1.31
N GLN A 38 9.57 -13.17 -0.48
CA GLN A 38 10.92 -12.69 -0.27
C GLN A 38 11.76 -13.71 0.51
N ALA A 39 13.08 -13.67 0.33
CA ALA A 39 14.01 -14.55 1.07
C ALA A 39 13.90 -14.36 2.59
N ILE A 40 13.59 -13.15 3.04
CA ILE A 40 13.14 -12.84 4.39
C ILE A 40 11.64 -12.55 4.29
N ASP A 41 10.82 -13.59 4.43
CA ASP A 41 9.37 -13.48 4.31
C ASP A 41 8.76 -12.95 5.61
N THR A 42 8.27 -11.72 5.57
CA THR A 42 7.51 -11.09 6.66
C THR A 42 6.08 -10.73 6.28
N GLY A 43 5.73 -11.07 5.03
CA GLY A 43 4.41 -10.94 4.44
C GLY A 43 4.23 -9.64 3.65
N PHE A 44 3.33 -9.72 2.69
CA PHE A 44 2.81 -8.59 1.94
C PHE A 44 1.81 -7.86 2.85
N ARG A 45 2.26 -6.79 3.51
CA ARG A 45 1.49 -6.09 4.53
C ARG A 45 1.53 -4.60 4.29
N LEU A 46 0.37 -3.96 4.31
CA LEU A 46 0.31 -2.50 4.39
C LEU A 46 1.08 -2.05 5.64
N HIS A 47 2.06 -1.16 5.46
CA HIS A 47 2.88 -0.64 6.55
C HIS A 47 2.53 0.81 6.87
N ASN A 48 2.43 1.63 5.84
CA ASN A 48 2.06 3.03 5.93
C ASN A 48 1.23 3.43 4.71
N VAL A 49 0.33 4.38 4.90
CA VAL A 49 -0.46 4.99 3.83
C VAL A 49 -0.59 6.48 4.09
N ASN A 50 -0.36 7.28 3.05
CA ASN A 50 -0.58 8.72 3.08
C ASN A 50 -1.56 9.11 1.97
N VAL A 51 -2.49 10.00 2.30
CA VAL A 51 -3.38 10.69 1.35
C VAL A 51 -3.16 12.17 1.54
N TYR A 52 -2.89 12.90 0.45
CA TYR A 52 -2.53 14.30 0.51
C TYR A 52 -3.71 15.18 0.08
N PRO A 53 -3.96 16.33 0.73
CA PRO A 53 -5.09 17.20 0.37
C PRO A 53 -5.14 17.65 -1.10
N ASP A 54 -3.97 17.85 -1.73
CA ASP A 54 -3.86 18.27 -3.14
C ASP A 54 -4.07 17.10 -4.13
N HIS A 55 -4.02 15.86 -3.63
CA HIS A 55 -4.23 14.62 -4.39
C HIS A 55 -5.12 13.66 -3.59
N PRO A 56 -6.38 14.04 -3.29
CA PRO A 56 -7.26 13.29 -2.41
C PRO A 56 -7.79 12.00 -3.06
N ASP A 57 -7.59 11.86 -4.37
CA ASP A 57 -7.92 10.70 -5.20
C ASP A 57 -6.88 9.58 -5.11
N ARG A 58 -5.78 9.76 -4.37
CA ARG A 58 -4.66 8.80 -4.34
C ARG A 58 -4.18 8.47 -2.94
N ALA A 59 -3.96 7.19 -2.70
CA ALA A 59 -3.27 6.66 -1.54
C ALA A 59 -1.85 6.20 -1.93
N TYR A 60 -0.85 6.78 -1.26
CA TYR A 60 0.58 6.44 -1.42
C TYR A 60 0.97 5.49 -0.28
N MET A 61 1.24 4.23 -0.62
CA MET A 61 1.42 3.15 0.35
C MET A 61 2.87 2.66 0.33
N GLY A 62 3.45 2.50 1.52
CA GLY A 62 4.55 1.56 1.72
C GLY A 62 4.00 0.22 2.17
N TYR A 63 4.39 -0.81 1.44
CA TYR A 63 3.84 -2.14 1.58
C TYR A 63 5.00 -3.12 1.72
N ILE A 64 5.24 -3.64 2.94
CA ILE A 64 6.48 -4.34 3.36
C ILE A 64 7.18 -5.10 2.23
N ASP A 65 6.87 -6.38 2.02
CA ASP A 65 7.53 -7.20 1.00
C ASP A 65 7.02 -6.87 -0.43
N GLY A 66 6.17 -5.84 -0.57
CA GLY A 66 5.46 -5.45 -1.77
C GLY A 66 5.92 -4.14 -2.42
N GLY A 67 6.86 -3.41 -1.81
CA GLY A 67 7.38 -2.15 -2.33
C GLY A 67 6.43 -0.96 -2.16
N ALA A 68 6.64 0.06 -3.00
CA ALA A 68 5.84 1.27 -3.00
C ALA A 68 4.66 1.14 -3.97
N ILE A 69 3.45 1.43 -3.50
CA ILE A 69 2.22 1.24 -4.27
C ILE A 69 1.39 2.53 -4.24
N ILE A 70 0.88 2.93 -5.40
CA ILE A 70 -0.10 4.01 -5.52
C ILE A 70 -1.44 3.36 -5.87
N VAL A 71 -2.46 3.65 -5.06
CA VAL A 71 -3.83 3.18 -5.24
C VAL A 71 -4.73 4.38 -5.52
N ASP A 72 -5.56 4.28 -6.57
CA ASP A 72 -6.67 5.17 -6.83
C ASP A 72 -7.77 4.91 -5.80
N ILE A 73 -8.18 5.98 -5.13
CA ILE A 73 -9.24 6.00 -4.12
C ILE A 73 -10.32 7.04 -4.48
N SER A 74 -10.42 7.45 -5.75
CA SER A 74 -11.49 8.34 -6.23
C SER A 74 -12.89 7.78 -5.97
N ASP A 75 -13.04 6.45 -6.00
CA ASP A 75 -14.15 5.69 -5.44
C ASP A 75 -13.65 4.86 -4.24
N LEU A 76 -13.93 5.33 -3.03
CA LEU A 76 -13.50 4.68 -1.79
C LEU A 76 -14.03 3.25 -1.65
N SER A 77 -15.16 2.92 -2.30
CA SER A 77 -15.76 1.58 -2.27
C SER A 77 -15.09 0.58 -3.20
N ASN A 78 -14.33 1.07 -4.17
CA ASN A 78 -13.64 0.25 -5.15
C ASN A 78 -12.22 0.77 -5.45
N PRO A 79 -11.30 0.76 -4.46
CA PRO A 79 -9.93 1.21 -4.71
C PRO A 79 -9.21 0.31 -5.73
N SER A 80 -8.34 0.88 -6.55
CA SER A 80 -7.63 0.14 -7.59
C SER A 80 -6.15 0.53 -7.69
N MET A 81 -5.28 -0.42 -8.02
CA MET A 81 -3.84 -0.15 -8.11
C MET A 81 -3.52 0.64 -9.39
N LEU A 82 -2.93 1.82 -9.24
CA LEU A 82 -2.43 2.62 -10.36
C LEU A 82 -1.03 2.19 -10.78
N SER A 83 -0.15 1.99 -9.79
CA SER A 83 1.24 1.60 -10.03
C SER A 83 1.86 0.96 -8.81
N ARG A 84 2.81 0.06 -9.03
CA ARG A 84 3.66 -0.55 -8.00
C ARG A 84 5.10 -0.57 -8.47
N VAL A 85 6.01 -0.16 -7.61
CA VAL A 85 7.46 -0.37 -7.79
C VAL A 85 7.90 -1.34 -6.71
N ASP A 86 8.22 -2.55 -7.14
CA ASP A 86 8.82 -3.57 -6.29
C ASP A 86 10.33 -3.61 -6.57
N TYR A 87 11.13 -3.28 -5.56
CA TYR A 87 12.59 -3.31 -5.62
C TYR A 87 13.18 -4.51 -4.86
N HIS A 88 12.32 -5.48 -4.56
CA HIS A 88 12.67 -6.76 -3.98
C HIS A 88 12.64 -7.86 -5.03
N PRO A 89 13.68 -8.69 -5.16
CA PRO A 89 15.07 -8.52 -4.71
C PRO A 89 15.79 -7.38 -5.47
N PRO A 90 16.94 -6.84 -4.96
CA PRO A 90 17.82 -7.44 -3.94
C PRO A 90 17.71 -6.85 -2.53
N PHE A 91 16.77 -5.91 -2.28
CA PHE A 91 16.74 -5.15 -1.02
C PHE A 91 15.55 -5.51 -0.13
N PRO A 92 15.45 -6.74 0.43
CA PRO A 92 14.37 -7.11 1.36
C PRO A 92 14.33 -6.11 2.52
N GLY A 93 13.16 -5.51 2.73
CA GLY A 93 12.99 -4.46 3.72
C GLY A 93 11.53 -4.21 4.05
N PHE A 94 11.30 -3.37 5.05
CA PHE A 94 9.94 -2.93 5.37
C PHE A 94 9.69 -1.60 4.68
N THR A 95 9.24 -1.65 3.42
CA THR A 95 8.85 -0.42 2.71
C THR A 95 7.84 0.35 3.55
N HIS A 96 8.18 1.58 3.91
CA HIS A 96 7.42 2.38 4.88
C HIS A 96 6.88 3.64 4.23
N THR A 97 7.63 4.74 4.16
CA THR A 97 7.05 6.01 3.70
C THR A 97 7.27 6.20 2.20
N ALA A 98 6.18 6.33 1.46
CA ALA A 98 6.17 6.87 0.10
C ALA A 98 5.77 8.36 0.16
N LEU A 99 6.74 9.26 0.01
CA LEU A 99 6.57 10.70 0.04
C LEU A 99 6.67 11.28 -1.39
N PRO A 100 5.56 11.62 -2.04
CA PRO A 100 5.59 12.32 -3.31
C PRO A 100 6.06 13.77 -3.16
N LEU A 101 6.87 14.22 -4.10
CA LEU A 101 7.30 15.61 -4.31
C LEU A 101 6.65 16.10 -5.60
N PHE A 102 5.36 16.46 -5.53
CA PHE A 102 4.50 16.71 -6.70
C PHE A 102 5.08 17.71 -7.70
N ASP A 103 5.59 18.85 -7.23
CA ASP A 103 6.18 19.89 -8.09
C ASP A 103 7.42 19.42 -8.89
N ARG A 104 8.00 18.28 -8.50
CA ARG A 104 9.21 17.72 -9.12
C ARG A 104 8.94 16.45 -9.89
N ASP A 105 7.71 15.93 -9.85
CA ASP A 105 7.34 14.63 -10.40
C ASP A 105 8.27 13.50 -9.89
N LEU A 106 8.56 13.52 -8.59
CA LEU A 106 9.41 12.54 -7.90
C LEU A 106 8.70 11.95 -6.70
N MET A 107 9.15 10.76 -6.27
CA MET A 107 8.72 10.14 -5.02
C MET A 107 9.95 9.65 -4.25
N VAL A 108 10.03 10.02 -2.98
CA VAL A 108 11.05 9.50 -2.05
C VAL A 108 10.42 8.33 -1.29
N VAL A 109 11.09 7.17 -1.33
CA VAL A 109 10.67 5.97 -0.62
C VAL A 109 11.71 5.66 0.46
N SER A 110 11.25 5.34 1.66
CA SER A 110 12.09 4.89 2.76
C SER A 110 11.69 3.51 3.26
N ASP A 111 12.67 2.71 3.65
CA ASP A 111 12.50 1.41 4.29
C ASP A 111 12.86 1.49 5.77
N GLU A 112 12.10 0.77 6.61
CA GLU A 112 12.55 0.42 7.94
C GLU A 112 13.43 -0.85 7.85
N SER A 113 14.66 -0.74 8.37
CA SER A 113 15.60 -1.85 8.27
C SER A 113 15.14 -3.05 9.08
N VAL A 114 15.18 -4.23 8.47
CA VAL A 114 14.80 -5.50 9.10
C VAL A 114 15.94 -6.13 9.89
N ARG A 115 17.18 -5.67 9.68
CA ARG A 115 18.42 -6.13 10.34
C ARG A 115 19.42 -4.97 10.43
N GLU A 116 20.42 -5.11 11.31
CA GLU A 116 21.59 -4.20 11.37
C GLU A 116 22.44 -4.27 10.09
#